data_AF-K1KI09-F1
#
_entry.id   AF-K1KI09-F1
#
_cell.length_a   1.000
_cell.length_b   1.000
_cell.length_c   1.000
_cell.angle_alpha   90.00
_cell.angle_beta   90.00
_cell.angle_gamma   90.00
#
_symmetry.space_group_name_H-M   'P 1'
#
loop_
_entity.id
_entity.type
_entity.pdbx_description
1 polymer ?
#
loop_
_entity_poly.entity_id
_entity_poly.type
_entity_poly.pdbx_seq_one_letter_code
_entity_poly.pdbx_strand_id
1 'polypeptide(L)'
;MHKIPTDAFDMLVTLEKRPFERAGREVVVRLLDETLPDGTKLVAASDPSYPPELAALEEHPAVLVHEGDLSLTERQLRVSIVGSRDASDSARADARRVARELAARGAVVVSGLAAGIDTAAHEGALEARSPSGTVGRTIAVMGTPLSQPWPPANARLARRIAEYGLLISLAPQVNGLSFTDEERAESLRARNRAIAALGLGSLVMAGKEGSSTLREVAFSLELGHPVLLWHSIVEEGEPWAIRLLENPPLDSQGRPLVQTVSSAADVEEALSPWSTVWWL
;
A
#
# COMPACT_ATOMS: atom_id res chain seq x y z
N MET A 1 -13.15 25.67 -16.04
CA MET A 1 -12.70 24.37 -16.57
C MET A 1 -11.92 23.71 -15.44
N HIS A 2 -12.41 22.60 -14.90
CA HIS A 2 -11.83 21.94 -13.71
C HIS A 2 -10.61 21.10 -14.09
N LYS A 3 -9.73 20.79 -13.13
CA LYS A 3 -8.40 20.22 -13.41
C LYS A 3 -8.42 18.87 -14.12
N ILE A 4 -9.48 18.07 -13.95
CA ILE A 4 -9.61 16.71 -14.52
C ILE A 4 -11.02 16.54 -15.11
N PRO A 5 -11.29 16.93 -16.37
CA PRO A 5 -12.62 16.83 -16.96
C PRO A 5 -12.88 15.39 -17.43
N THR A 6 -13.34 14.53 -16.52
CA THR A 6 -13.64 13.11 -16.78
C THR A 6 -14.92 12.69 -16.08
N ASP A 7 -15.60 11.65 -16.55
CA ASP A 7 -16.74 11.04 -15.86
C ASP A 7 -16.36 10.63 -14.42
N ALA A 8 -15.11 10.19 -14.22
CA ALA A 8 -14.55 9.88 -12.90
C ALA A 8 -14.51 11.10 -11.96
N PHE A 9 -14.27 12.31 -12.48
CA PHE A 9 -14.32 13.53 -11.67
C PHE A 9 -15.75 13.85 -11.24
N ASP A 10 -16.73 13.70 -12.13
CA ASP A 10 -18.14 13.92 -11.79
C ASP A 10 -18.65 12.92 -10.74
N MET A 11 -18.19 11.67 -10.83
CA MET A 11 -18.39 10.65 -9.80
C MET A 11 -17.73 11.04 -8.48
N LEU A 12 -16.47 11.48 -8.50
CA LEU A 12 -15.76 11.92 -7.30
C LEU A 12 -16.48 13.07 -6.61
N VAL A 13 -16.89 14.10 -7.35
CA VAL A 13 -17.67 15.22 -6.82
C VAL A 13 -18.95 14.73 -6.14
N THR A 14 -19.63 13.75 -6.73
CA THR A 14 -20.85 13.17 -6.17
C THR A 14 -20.58 12.43 -4.86
N LEU A 15 -19.46 11.71 -4.76
CA LEU A 15 -19.01 11.04 -3.54
C LEU A 15 -18.64 12.04 -2.44
N GLU A 16 -17.80 13.02 -2.76
CA GLU A 16 -17.28 14.03 -1.83
C GLU A 16 -18.37 14.98 -1.31
N LYS A 17 -19.47 15.16 -2.06
CA LYS A 17 -20.62 15.95 -1.63
C LYS A 17 -21.47 15.25 -0.56
N ARG A 18 -21.48 13.91 -0.48
CA ARG A 18 -22.40 13.15 0.40
C ARG A 18 -22.42 13.66 1.85
N PRO A 19 -21.28 13.99 2.49
CA PRO A 19 -21.27 14.52 3.86
C PRO A 19 -21.79 15.96 3.98
N PHE A 20 -21.84 16.71 2.87
CA PHE A 20 -22.21 18.12 2.81
C PHE A 20 -23.59 18.30 2.15
N GLU A 21 -24.65 17.85 2.81
CA GLU A 21 -26.03 17.89 2.28
C GLU A 21 -26.42 19.28 1.75
N ARG A 22 -26.06 20.33 2.51
CA ARG A 22 -26.41 21.73 2.22
C ARG A 22 -25.45 22.43 1.24
N ALA A 23 -24.28 21.86 0.96
CA ALA A 23 -23.33 22.47 0.03
C ALA A 23 -23.80 22.25 -1.41
N GLY A 24 -23.73 23.31 -2.23
CA GLY A 24 -23.88 23.20 -3.68
C GLY A 24 -22.74 22.39 -4.29
N ARG A 25 -23.00 21.76 -5.45
CA ARG A 25 -22.00 20.98 -6.18
C ARG A 25 -20.77 21.82 -6.51
N GLU A 26 -20.98 23.09 -6.86
CA GLU A 26 -19.94 24.05 -7.24
C GLU A 26 -18.94 24.29 -6.11
N VAL A 27 -19.38 24.19 -4.84
CA VAL A 27 -18.48 24.35 -3.68
C VAL A 27 -17.52 23.17 -3.58
N VAL A 28 -18.04 21.94 -3.72
CA VAL A 28 -17.22 20.71 -3.66
C VAL A 28 -16.23 20.69 -4.82
N VAL A 29 -16.67 21.06 -6.01
CA VAL A 29 -15.81 21.19 -7.19
C VAL A 29 -14.69 22.19 -6.96
N ARG A 30 -15.00 23.38 -6.42
CA ARG A 30 -13.98 24.38 -6.09
C ARG A 30 -12.98 23.86 -5.05
N LEU A 31 -13.46 23.19 -4.00
CA LEU A 31 -12.59 22.62 -2.97
C LEU A 31 -11.67 21.55 -3.56
N LEU A 32 -12.17 20.67 -4.43
CA LEU A 32 -11.34 19.68 -5.11
C LEU A 32 -10.29 20.33 -6.02
N ASP A 33 -10.65 21.36 -6.79
CA ASP A 33 -9.67 22.09 -7.61
C ASP A 33 -8.60 22.77 -6.74
N GLU A 34 -8.96 23.28 -5.56
CA GLU A 34 -8.04 23.93 -4.62
C GLU A 34 -7.13 22.94 -3.89
N THR A 35 -7.66 21.76 -3.51
CA THR A 35 -6.91 20.80 -2.69
C THR A 35 -6.14 19.79 -3.50
N LEU A 36 -6.67 19.30 -4.63
CA LEU A 36 -6.01 18.24 -5.40
C LEU A 36 -4.67 18.72 -5.97
N PRO A 37 -3.58 17.96 -5.76
CA PRO A 37 -2.32 18.19 -6.43
C PRO A 37 -2.48 18.19 -7.95
N ASP A 38 -1.68 18.97 -8.66
CA ASP A 38 -1.78 19.10 -10.11
C ASP A 38 -1.51 17.78 -10.87
N GLY A 39 -0.75 16.86 -10.27
CA GLY A 39 -0.46 15.53 -10.82
C GLY A 39 -1.57 14.50 -10.61
N THR A 40 -2.68 14.87 -9.97
CA THR A 40 -3.78 13.95 -9.64
C THR A 40 -4.40 13.37 -10.90
N LYS A 41 -4.64 12.07 -10.85
CA LYS A 41 -5.38 11.29 -11.84
C LYS A 41 -6.50 10.53 -11.14
N LEU A 42 -7.56 10.27 -11.90
CA LEU A 42 -8.75 9.59 -11.42
C LEU A 42 -9.06 8.40 -12.32
N VAL A 43 -9.41 7.27 -11.72
CA VAL A 43 -9.84 6.06 -12.44
C VAL A 43 -11.11 5.54 -11.81
N ALA A 44 -12.18 5.44 -12.59
CA ALA A 44 -13.45 4.88 -12.11
C ALA A 44 -13.34 3.36 -11.97
N ALA A 45 -14.07 2.75 -11.05
CA ALA A 45 -14.09 1.29 -10.85
C ALA A 45 -14.57 0.50 -12.09
N SER A 46 -15.30 1.15 -13.00
CA SER A 46 -15.71 0.58 -14.29
C SER A 46 -14.65 0.66 -15.38
N ASP A 47 -13.57 1.40 -15.15
CA ASP A 47 -12.48 1.55 -16.13
C ASP A 47 -11.59 0.30 -16.14
N PRO A 48 -11.21 -0.23 -17.31
CA PRO A 48 -10.33 -1.41 -17.39
C PRO A 48 -8.96 -1.27 -16.73
N SER A 49 -8.48 -0.04 -16.52
CA SER A 49 -7.21 0.25 -15.82
C SER A 49 -7.35 0.23 -14.30
N TYR A 50 -8.57 0.11 -13.76
CA TYR A 50 -8.77 0.00 -12.32
C TYR A 50 -8.18 -1.32 -11.80
N PRO A 51 -7.35 -1.30 -10.74
CA PRO A 51 -6.67 -2.51 -10.27
C PRO A 51 -7.67 -3.60 -9.86
N PRO A 52 -7.64 -4.79 -10.49
CA PRO A 52 -8.62 -5.84 -10.22
C PRO A 52 -8.55 -6.35 -8.77
N GLU A 53 -7.37 -6.31 -8.15
CA GLU A 53 -7.22 -6.69 -6.74
C GLU A 53 -7.96 -5.73 -5.81
N LEU A 54 -7.97 -4.44 -6.15
CA LEU A 54 -8.76 -3.46 -5.40
C LEU A 54 -10.25 -3.62 -5.69
N ALA A 55 -10.65 -3.93 -6.93
CA ALA A 55 -12.06 -4.11 -7.30
C ALA A 55 -12.68 -5.34 -6.62
N ALA A 56 -11.87 -6.34 -6.26
CA ALA A 56 -12.29 -7.53 -5.53
C ALA A 56 -12.59 -7.27 -4.05
N LEU A 57 -12.18 -6.12 -3.50
CA LEU A 57 -12.51 -5.73 -2.13
C LEU A 57 -14.00 -5.38 -2.02
N GLU A 58 -14.64 -5.82 -0.93
CA GLU A 58 -16.08 -5.57 -0.68
C GLU A 58 -16.41 -4.07 -0.67
N GLU A 59 -15.53 -3.26 -0.08
CA GLU A 59 -15.68 -1.80 0.04
C GLU A 59 -14.64 -1.04 -0.80
N HIS A 60 -14.51 -1.40 -2.07
CA HIS A 60 -13.60 -0.70 -2.98
C HIS A 60 -14.10 0.71 -3.36
N PRO A 61 -13.21 1.70 -3.56
CA PRO A 61 -13.63 3.04 -3.94
C PRO A 61 -14.19 3.08 -5.37
N ALA A 62 -15.32 3.77 -5.57
CA ALA A 62 -15.91 3.90 -6.90
C ALA A 62 -15.04 4.74 -7.86
N VAL A 63 -14.18 5.60 -7.30
CA VAL A 63 -13.15 6.37 -8.01
C VAL A 63 -11.84 6.25 -7.25
N LEU A 64 -10.81 5.71 -7.88
CA LEU A 64 -9.46 5.68 -7.36
C LEU A 64 -8.78 7.03 -7.63
N VAL A 65 -8.26 7.65 -6.57
CA VAL A 65 -7.52 8.92 -6.65
C VAL A 65 -6.03 8.62 -6.48
N HIS A 66 -5.20 9.00 -7.45
CA HIS A 66 -3.78 8.68 -7.43
C HIS A 66 -2.89 9.74 -8.10
N GLU A 67 -1.59 9.69 -7.82
CA GLU A 67 -0.53 10.38 -8.57
C GLU A 67 0.54 9.36 -9.00
N GLY A 68 1.16 9.59 -10.16
CA GLY A 68 2.20 8.71 -10.69
C GLY A 68 1.68 7.69 -11.70
N ASP A 69 2.30 6.51 -11.72
CA ASP A 69 2.14 5.48 -12.74
C ASP A 69 1.26 4.32 -12.28
N LEU A 70 0.00 4.31 -12.73
CA LEU A 70 -0.97 3.26 -12.37
C LEU A 70 -0.58 1.89 -12.96
N SER A 71 0.19 1.84 -14.05
CA SER A 71 0.58 0.56 -14.67
C SER A 71 1.44 -0.32 -13.75
N LEU A 72 1.96 0.23 -12.65
CA LEU A 72 2.65 -0.53 -11.60
C LEU A 72 1.72 -1.54 -10.88
N THR A 73 0.40 -1.40 -11.00
CA THR A 73 -0.56 -2.40 -10.52
C THR A 73 -0.79 -3.53 -11.53
N GLU A 74 -0.25 -3.44 -12.75
CA GLU A 74 -0.48 -4.41 -13.81
C GLU A 74 0.73 -5.30 -14.03
N ARG A 75 0.53 -6.63 -13.94
CA ARG A 75 1.52 -7.65 -14.37
C ARG A 75 2.91 -7.49 -13.74
N GLN A 76 3.01 -6.77 -12.63
CA GLN A 76 4.21 -6.61 -11.83
C GLN A 76 4.18 -7.58 -10.65
N LEU A 77 5.33 -8.15 -10.33
CA LEU A 77 5.51 -8.77 -9.03
C LEU A 77 5.49 -7.66 -7.96
N ARG A 78 4.49 -7.73 -7.08
CA ARG A 78 4.29 -6.76 -6.00
C ARG A 78 4.51 -7.44 -4.66
N VAL A 79 5.33 -6.85 -3.80
CA VAL A 79 5.56 -7.34 -2.43
C VAL A 79 5.16 -6.25 -1.45
N SER A 80 4.20 -6.56 -0.59
CA SER A 80 3.80 -5.65 0.48
C SER A 80 4.81 -5.74 1.61
N ILE A 81 5.42 -4.64 2.01
CA ILE A 81 6.38 -4.60 3.12
C ILE A 81 5.80 -3.71 4.22
N VAL A 82 5.54 -4.30 5.38
CA VAL A 82 4.81 -3.64 6.46
C VAL A 82 5.40 -3.91 7.83
N GLY A 83 5.16 -2.97 8.74
CA GLY A 83 5.53 -3.16 10.12
C GLY A 83 5.34 -1.93 11.01
N SER A 84 5.89 -2.02 12.22
CA SER A 84 5.68 -1.01 13.27
C SER A 84 6.18 0.39 12.88
N ARG A 85 5.43 1.40 13.31
CA ARG A 85 5.86 2.82 13.25
C ARG A 85 7.03 3.11 14.18
N ASP A 86 7.10 2.38 15.28
CA ASP A 86 8.11 2.47 16.33
C ASP A 86 9.10 1.30 16.26
N ALA A 87 9.39 0.81 15.05
CA ALA A 87 10.36 -0.24 14.83
C ALA A 87 11.79 0.18 15.23
N SER A 88 12.60 -0.80 15.63
CA SER A 88 14.02 -0.61 15.96
C SER A 88 14.82 -0.12 14.75
N ASP A 89 15.98 0.48 15.01
CA ASP A 89 16.90 0.90 13.93
C ASP A 89 17.36 -0.26 13.07
N SER A 90 17.58 -1.44 13.67
CA SER A 90 17.93 -2.66 12.93
C SER A 90 16.80 -3.11 12.00
N ALA A 91 15.56 -3.18 12.50
CA ALA A 91 14.40 -3.57 11.68
C ALA A 91 14.15 -2.59 10.54
N ARG A 92 14.34 -1.27 10.77
CA ARG A 92 14.28 -0.25 9.71
C ARG A 92 15.40 -0.44 8.68
N ALA A 93 16.62 -0.71 9.12
CA ALA A 93 17.75 -0.94 8.23
C ALA A 93 17.53 -2.20 7.36
N ASP A 94 17.02 -3.28 7.94
CA ASP A 94 16.68 -4.50 7.20
C ASP A 94 15.54 -4.27 6.22
N ALA A 95 14.46 -3.57 6.62
CA ALA A 95 13.34 -3.25 5.73
C ALA A 95 13.81 -2.45 4.51
N ARG A 96 14.67 -1.44 4.72
CA ARG A 96 15.27 -0.66 3.63
C ARG A 96 16.15 -1.52 2.74
N ARG A 97 16.97 -2.40 3.34
CA ARG A 97 17.88 -3.29 2.60
C ARG A 97 17.12 -4.28 1.73
N VAL A 98 16.18 -5.03 2.31
CA VAL A 98 15.41 -6.05 1.58
C VAL A 98 14.52 -5.40 0.50
N ALA A 99 13.90 -4.25 0.78
CA ALA A 99 13.13 -3.51 -0.21
C ALA A 99 13.98 -3.07 -1.40
N ARG A 100 15.22 -2.60 -1.14
CA ARG A 100 16.17 -2.24 -2.19
C ARG A 100 16.59 -3.44 -3.03
N GLU A 101 16.87 -4.57 -2.39
CA GLU A 101 17.27 -5.81 -3.07
C GLU A 101 16.14 -6.35 -3.95
N LEU A 102 14.90 -6.40 -3.45
CA LEU A 102 13.71 -6.81 -4.20
C LEU A 102 13.45 -5.87 -5.38
N ALA A 103 13.48 -4.55 -5.16
CA ALA A 103 13.25 -3.58 -6.22
C ALA A 103 14.35 -3.57 -7.29
N ALA A 104 15.60 -3.88 -6.92
CA ALA A 104 16.70 -4.03 -7.88
C ALA A 104 16.50 -5.24 -8.81
N ARG A 105 15.71 -6.23 -8.38
CA ARG A 105 15.33 -7.43 -9.14
C ARG A 105 14.03 -7.27 -9.92
N GLY A 106 13.40 -6.10 -9.87
CA GLY A 106 12.19 -5.78 -10.62
C GLY A 106 10.88 -5.86 -9.82
N ALA A 107 10.93 -6.21 -8.54
CA ALA A 107 9.75 -6.18 -7.69
C ALA A 107 9.27 -4.74 -7.44
N VAL A 108 7.96 -4.54 -7.39
CA VAL A 108 7.34 -3.31 -6.92
C VAL A 108 7.04 -3.45 -5.43
N VAL A 109 7.59 -2.56 -4.61
CA VAL A 109 7.31 -2.56 -3.17
C VAL A 109 5.99 -1.83 -2.91
N VAL A 110 5.06 -2.46 -2.22
CA VAL A 110 3.80 -1.84 -1.77
C VAL A 110 3.88 -1.57 -0.27
N SER A 111 3.53 -0.36 0.17
CA SER A 111 3.44 -0.04 1.60
C SER A 111 2.54 1.18 1.80
N GLY A 112 2.40 1.69 3.03
CA GLY A 112 1.39 2.71 3.35
C GLY A 112 1.91 4.06 3.80
N LEU A 113 3.16 4.38 3.49
CA LEU A 113 3.79 5.66 3.80
C LEU A 113 3.79 6.06 5.29
N ALA A 114 3.50 5.15 6.23
CA ALA A 114 3.62 5.46 7.65
C ALA A 114 5.08 5.71 8.05
N ALA A 115 5.30 6.26 9.25
CA ALA A 115 6.63 6.25 9.87
C ALA A 115 7.13 4.81 10.07
N GLY A 116 8.44 4.66 10.28
CA GLY A 116 9.02 3.36 10.62
C GLY A 116 9.26 2.48 9.39
N ILE A 117 8.74 1.26 9.42
CA ILE A 117 8.97 0.26 8.37
C ILE A 117 8.49 0.72 7.00
N ASP A 118 7.28 1.30 6.89
CA ASP A 118 6.73 1.77 5.61
C ASP A 118 7.66 2.82 4.95
N THR A 119 8.14 3.82 5.70
CA THR A 119 9.15 4.79 5.23
C THR A 119 10.40 4.07 4.71
N ALA A 120 10.97 3.17 5.51
CA ALA A 120 12.21 2.48 5.18
C ALA A 120 12.08 1.62 3.91
N ALA A 121 10.94 0.93 3.75
CA ALA A 121 10.65 0.12 2.57
C ALA A 121 10.58 0.97 1.30
N HIS A 122 9.85 2.08 1.32
CA HIS A 122 9.77 2.99 0.18
C HIS A 122 11.12 3.63 -0.17
N GLU A 123 11.90 4.04 0.84
CA GLU A 123 13.25 4.59 0.63
C GLU A 123 14.16 3.56 -0.03
N GLY A 124 14.16 2.32 0.47
CA GLY A 124 14.93 1.21 -0.08
C GLY A 124 14.58 0.92 -1.53
N ALA A 125 13.28 0.84 -1.84
CA ALA A 125 12.80 0.62 -3.19
C ALA A 125 13.28 1.71 -4.18
N LEU A 126 13.21 2.98 -3.79
CA LEU A 126 13.65 4.11 -4.62
C LEU A 126 15.17 4.28 -4.71
N GLU A 127 15.92 3.66 -3.79
CA GLU A 127 17.39 3.57 -3.86
C GLU A 127 17.87 2.52 -4.85
N ALA A 128 17.03 1.52 -5.14
CA ALA A 128 17.38 0.47 -6.08
C ALA A 128 17.64 1.05 -7.47
N ARG A 129 18.57 0.39 -8.17
CA ARG A 129 18.85 0.61 -9.59
C ARG A 129 18.86 -0.77 -10.24
N SER A 130 18.08 -0.93 -11.30
CA SER A 130 18.15 -2.13 -12.13
C SER A 130 19.51 -2.20 -12.84
N PRO A 131 19.89 -3.35 -13.43
CA PRO A 131 21.08 -3.45 -14.28
C PRO A 131 21.09 -2.45 -15.45
N SER A 132 19.91 -2.05 -15.95
CA SER A 132 19.74 -1.03 -16.98
C SER A 132 19.78 0.41 -16.45
N GLY A 133 20.01 0.61 -15.15
CA GLY A 133 20.07 1.93 -14.50
C GLY A 133 18.70 2.51 -14.12
N THR A 134 17.60 1.76 -14.31
CA THR A 134 16.25 2.23 -13.98
C THR A 134 16.07 2.26 -12.47
N VAL A 135 15.52 3.37 -11.95
CA VAL A 135 15.16 3.50 -10.52
C VAL A 135 14.10 2.45 -10.16
N GLY A 136 14.24 1.80 -9.00
CA GLY A 136 13.22 0.89 -8.48
C GLY A 136 11.84 1.55 -8.32
N ARG A 137 10.80 0.72 -8.21
CA ARG A 137 9.40 1.16 -8.20
C ARG A 137 8.73 0.83 -6.86
N THR A 138 7.81 1.69 -6.46
CA THR A 138 7.04 1.48 -5.23
C THR A 138 5.65 2.11 -5.32
N ILE A 139 4.68 1.49 -4.64
CA ILE A 139 3.30 1.95 -4.52
C ILE A 139 3.05 2.31 -3.05
N ALA A 140 2.71 3.56 -2.77
CA ALA A 140 2.25 4.00 -1.46
C ALA A 140 0.72 4.11 -1.44
N VAL A 141 0.06 3.40 -0.51
CA VAL A 141 -1.39 3.50 -0.29
C VAL A 141 -1.65 4.30 0.98
N MET A 142 -2.30 5.45 0.85
CA MET A 142 -2.57 6.35 1.96
C MET A 142 -4.03 6.29 2.43
N GLY A 143 -4.21 6.40 3.74
CA GLY A 143 -5.50 6.68 4.39
C GLY A 143 -5.70 8.18 4.67
N THR A 144 -4.99 9.03 3.93
CA THR A 144 -5.11 10.49 3.97
C THR A 144 -5.18 11.03 2.54
N PRO A 145 -5.71 12.25 2.31
CA PRO A 145 -5.77 12.84 0.97
C PRO A 145 -4.40 12.94 0.32
N LEU A 146 -4.37 12.96 -1.02
CA LEU A 146 -3.13 13.18 -1.78
C LEU A 146 -2.43 14.50 -1.42
N SER A 147 -3.24 15.53 -1.14
CA SER A 147 -2.76 16.86 -0.77
C SER A 147 -2.09 16.91 0.61
N GLN A 148 -2.27 15.86 1.42
CA GLN A 148 -1.78 15.80 2.78
C GLN A 148 -1.20 14.42 3.12
N PRO A 149 -0.02 14.09 2.58
CA PRO A 149 0.71 12.88 2.96
C PRO A 149 1.02 12.88 4.46
N TRP A 150 0.77 11.76 5.13
CA TRP A 150 1.04 11.60 6.55
C TRP A 150 1.98 10.42 6.83
N PRO A 151 2.99 10.57 7.70
CA PRO A 151 3.30 11.76 8.50
C PRO A 151 3.88 12.91 7.65
N PRO A 152 3.84 14.18 8.12
CA PRO A 152 4.33 15.32 7.35
C PRO A 152 5.82 15.21 7.00
N ALA A 153 6.60 14.51 7.84
CA ALA A 153 8.00 14.19 7.59
C ALA A 153 8.21 13.40 6.27
N ASN A 154 7.22 12.61 5.85
CA ASN A 154 7.24 11.84 4.61
C ASN A 154 6.77 12.63 3.39
N ALA A 155 6.46 13.93 3.48
CA ALA A 155 5.97 14.72 2.34
C ALA A 155 6.99 14.79 1.18
N ARG A 156 8.30 14.76 1.45
CA ARG A 156 9.32 14.66 0.39
C ARG A 156 9.34 13.25 -0.23
N LEU A 157 9.17 12.22 0.58
CA LEU A 157 9.12 10.84 0.11
C LEU A 157 7.88 10.62 -0.77
N ALA A 158 6.72 11.11 -0.35
CA ALA A 158 5.48 11.07 -1.14
C ALA A 158 5.66 11.66 -2.54
N ARG A 159 6.29 12.84 -2.65
CA ARG A 159 6.59 13.46 -3.95
C ARG A 159 7.51 12.60 -4.82
N ARG A 160 8.54 11.98 -4.23
CA ARG A 160 9.41 11.05 -4.96
C ARG A 160 8.66 9.80 -5.42
N ILE A 161 7.73 9.30 -4.60
CA ILE A 161 6.90 8.15 -4.98
C ILE A 161 5.96 8.54 -6.12
N ALA A 162 5.35 9.73 -6.11
CA ALA A 162 4.54 10.20 -7.23
C ALA A 162 5.35 10.37 -8.53
N GLU A 163 6.64 10.72 -8.44
CA GLU A 163 7.54 10.89 -9.59
C GLU A 163 8.04 9.57 -10.18
N TYR A 164 8.43 8.62 -9.32
CA TYR A 164 9.10 7.37 -9.75
C TYR A 164 8.26 6.11 -9.53
N GLY A 165 7.05 6.24 -8.99
CA GLY A 165 6.20 5.16 -8.54
C GLY A 165 4.72 5.53 -8.64
N LEU A 166 3.94 5.10 -7.65
CA LEU A 166 2.51 5.36 -7.57
C LEU A 166 2.09 5.72 -6.15
N LEU A 167 1.34 6.81 -6.00
CA LEU A 167 0.73 7.23 -4.75
C LEU A 167 -0.78 7.11 -4.89
N ILE A 168 -1.42 6.28 -4.06
CA ILE A 168 -2.87 6.06 -4.03
C ILE A 168 -3.42 6.67 -2.74
N SER A 169 -4.54 7.37 -2.82
CA SER A 169 -5.30 7.80 -1.64
C SER A 169 -6.67 7.13 -1.61
N LEU A 170 -6.99 6.50 -0.49
CA LEU A 170 -8.31 5.91 -0.21
C LEU A 170 -9.14 6.77 0.75
N ALA A 171 -8.68 7.99 1.04
CA ALA A 171 -9.42 8.93 1.86
C ALA A 171 -10.26 9.86 0.98
N PRO A 172 -11.38 10.39 1.51
CA PRO A 172 -12.00 11.57 0.94
C PRO A 172 -11.01 12.73 0.77
N GLN A 173 -11.03 13.40 -0.37
CA GLN A 173 -10.08 14.45 -0.75
C GLN A 173 -10.49 15.84 -0.24
N VAL A 174 -11.79 16.07 0.00
CA VAL A 174 -12.29 17.35 0.54
C VAL A 174 -12.26 17.36 2.07
N ASN A 175 -12.42 16.20 2.72
CA ASN A 175 -12.59 16.09 4.17
C ASN A 175 -11.28 15.88 4.96
N GLY A 176 -10.13 16.08 4.31
CA GLY A 176 -8.81 15.53 4.64
C GLY A 176 -8.23 15.56 6.05
N LEU A 177 -8.74 16.39 6.97
CA LEU A 177 -8.37 16.39 8.40
C LEU A 177 -9.56 16.58 9.34
N SER A 178 -10.78 16.71 8.80
CA SER A 178 -12.00 16.89 9.59
C SER A 178 -12.69 15.57 9.90
N PHE A 179 -11.99 14.45 9.74
CA PHE A 179 -12.44 13.14 10.17
C PHE A 179 -12.69 13.08 11.68
N THR A 180 -13.73 12.36 12.05
CA THR A 180 -13.89 11.74 13.36
C THR A 180 -12.81 10.66 13.56
N ASP A 181 -12.64 10.19 14.80
CA ASP A 181 -11.73 9.08 15.08
C ASP A 181 -12.14 7.80 14.34
N GLU A 182 -13.43 7.56 14.19
CA GLU A 182 -13.96 6.39 13.47
C GLU A 182 -13.65 6.46 11.98
N GLU A 183 -13.85 7.63 11.34
CA GLU A 183 -13.51 7.81 9.92
C GLU A 183 -12.01 7.65 9.65
N ARG A 184 -11.16 8.13 10.56
CA ARG A 184 -9.70 7.87 10.48
C ARG A 184 -9.39 6.38 10.60
N ALA A 185 -10.03 5.70 11.55
CA ALA A 185 -9.82 4.28 11.76
C ALA A 185 -10.28 3.46 10.54
N GLU A 186 -11.42 3.80 9.93
CA GLU A 186 -11.91 3.15 8.73
C GLU A 186 -11.00 3.40 7.53
N SER A 187 -10.57 4.65 7.31
CA SER A 187 -9.63 4.94 6.22
C SER A 187 -8.31 4.17 6.38
N LEU A 188 -7.82 4.01 7.63
CA LEU A 188 -6.66 3.17 7.90
C LEU A 188 -6.91 1.68 7.65
N ARG A 189 -8.11 1.17 8.01
CA ARG A 189 -8.50 -0.22 7.70
C ARG A 189 -8.59 -0.47 6.21
N ALA A 190 -9.27 0.40 5.46
CA ALA A 190 -9.35 0.34 4.00
C ALA A 190 -7.95 0.40 3.36
N ARG A 191 -7.08 1.29 3.85
CA ARG A 191 -5.68 1.37 3.43
C ARG A 191 -4.91 0.06 3.61
N ASN A 192 -5.02 -0.57 4.78
CA ASN A 192 -4.31 -1.82 5.05
C ASN A 192 -4.87 -2.97 4.20
N ARG A 193 -6.19 -3.04 4.02
CA ARG A 193 -6.84 -4.02 3.12
C ARG A 193 -6.29 -3.90 1.70
N ALA A 194 -6.17 -2.68 1.19
CA ALA A 194 -5.63 -2.42 -0.13
C ALA A 194 -4.14 -2.77 -0.26
N ILE A 195 -3.31 -2.53 0.76
CA ILE A 195 -1.89 -2.94 0.74
C ILE A 195 -1.78 -4.46 0.62
N ALA A 196 -2.49 -5.20 1.46
CA ALA A 196 -2.48 -6.67 1.43
C ALA A 196 -3.01 -7.23 0.10
N ALA A 197 -4.05 -6.61 -0.48
CA ALA A 197 -4.61 -7.02 -1.77
C ALA A 197 -3.67 -6.75 -2.96
N LEU A 198 -2.96 -5.61 -2.96
CA LEU A 198 -2.07 -5.24 -4.06
C LEU A 198 -0.77 -6.07 -4.08
N GLY A 199 -0.32 -6.57 -2.94
CA GLY A 199 0.85 -7.45 -2.86
C GLY A 199 0.48 -8.90 -3.18
N LEU A 200 1.39 -9.62 -3.84
CA LEU A 200 1.30 -11.09 -3.94
C LEU A 200 1.48 -11.78 -2.59
N GLY A 201 2.08 -11.08 -1.62
CA GLY A 201 2.24 -11.49 -0.24
C GLY A 201 2.72 -10.33 0.61
N SER A 202 2.61 -10.49 1.93
CA SER A 202 2.98 -9.48 2.93
C SER A 202 4.25 -9.89 3.67
N LEU A 203 5.35 -9.17 3.46
CA LEU A 203 6.57 -9.24 4.26
C LEU A 203 6.44 -8.38 5.51
N VAL A 204 6.34 -9.02 6.66
CA VAL A 204 6.21 -8.38 7.97
C VAL A 204 7.59 -8.22 8.59
N MET A 205 8.00 -6.97 8.80
CA MET A 205 9.33 -6.65 9.33
C MET A 205 9.34 -6.44 10.85
N ALA A 206 8.22 -5.97 11.41
CA ALA A 206 8.05 -5.77 12.85
C ALA A 206 6.56 -5.62 13.20
N GLY A 207 6.09 -6.20 14.30
CA GLY A 207 4.70 -6.06 14.72
C GLY A 207 4.49 -6.57 16.14
N LYS A 208 3.49 -6.01 16.82
CA LYS A 208 3.04 -6.45 18.15
C LYS A 208 1.60 -6.92 18.09
N GLU A 209 1.22 -7.76 19.05
CA GLU A 209 -0.18 -8.18 19.24
C GLU A 209 -1.13 -6.98 19.25
N GLY A 210 -2.27 -7.10 18.56
CA GLY A 210 -3.28 -6.03 18.47
C GLY A 210 -2.88 -4.79 17.65
N SER A 211 -1.70 -4.77 17.05
CA SER A 211 -1.24 -3.65 16.20
C SER A 211 -1.97 -3.57 14.86
N SER A 212 -1.81 -2.44 14.16
CA SER A 212 -2.34 -2.26 12.80
C SER A 212 -1.71 -3.23 11.79
N THR A 213 -0.42 -3.56 11.96
CA THR A 213 0.29 -4.58 11.17
C THR A 213 -0.39 -5.95 11.27
N LEU A 214 -0.81 -6.36 12.47
CA LEU A 214 -1.46 -7.65 12.68
C LEU A 214 -2.85 -7.74 12.04
N ARG A 215 -3.56 -6.60 11.89
CA ARG A 215 -4.81 -6.54 11.12
C ARG A 215 -4.55 -6.74 9.63
N GLU A 216 -3.44 -6.22 9.12
CA GLU A 216 -3.04 -6.45 7.73
C GLU A 216 -2.61 -7.91 7.51
N VAL A 217 -1.87 -8.51 8.46
CA VAL A 217 -1.54 -9.95 8.44
C VAL A 217 -2.80 -10.80 8.37
N ALA A 218 -3.78 -10.54 9.24
CA ALA A 218 -5.04 -11.26 9.25
C ALA A 218 -5.75 -11.16 7.88
N PHE A 219 -5.83 -9.95 7.32
CA PHE A 219 -6.49 -9.75 6.04
C PHE A 219 -5.74 -10.39 4.86
N SER A 220 -4.39 -10.36 4.87
CA SER A 220 -3.57 -11.06 3.87
C SER A 220 -3.86 -12.56 3.86
N LEU A 221 -3.97 -13.18 5.05
CA LEU A 221 -4.35 -14.58 5.19
C LEU A 221 -5.79 -14.87 4.75
N GLU A 222 -6.74 -13.96 5.03
CA GLU A 222 -8.13 -14.07 4.54
C GLU A 222 -8.22 -14.07 3.01
N LEU A 223 -7.35 -13.31 2.33
CA LEU A 223 -7.21 -13.35 0.86
C LEU A 223 -6.51 -14.62 0.34
N GLY A 224 -5.96 -15.45 1.23
CA GLY A 224 -5.10 -16.57 0.86
C GLY A 224 -3.74 -16.13 0.33
N HIS A 225 -3.30 -14.92 0.64
CA HIS A 225 -1.97 -14.42 0.30
C HIS A 225 -0.95 -14.86 1.36
N PRO A 226 0.26 -15.27 0.95
CA PRO A 226 1.31 -15.64 1.89
C PRO A 226 1.80 -14.45 2.72
N VAL A 227 2.03 -14.70 4.01
CA VAL A 227 2.64 -13.80 4.98
C VAL A 227 4.04 -14.31 5.31
N LEU A 228 5.03 -13.48 5.00
CA LEU A 228 6.43 -13.77 5.26
C LEU A 228 6.86 -13.01 6.51
N LEU A 229 7.39 -13.71 7.49
CA LEU A 229 7.87 -13.11 8.73
C LEU A 229 9.38 -12.91 8.61
N TRP A 230 9.84 -11.67 8.79
CA TRP A 230 11.27 -11.43 8.88
C TRP A 230 11.85 -12.16 10.09
N HIS A 231 12.98 -12.84 9.91
CA HIS A 231 13.59 -13.72 10.92
C HIS A 231 13.69 -13.10 12.32
N SER A 232 13.99 -11.80 12.40
CA SER A 232 14.14 -11.11 13.69
C SER A 232 12.86 -11.14 14.54
N ILE A 233 11.67 -11.16 13.94
CA ILE A 233 10.39 -11.26 14.68
C ILE A 233 10.35 -12.56 15.48
N VAL A 234 10.83 -13.65 14.88
CA VAL A 234 10.85 -14.98 15.50
C VAL A 234 11.96 -15.07 16.53
N GLU A 235 13.14 -14.51 16.23
CA GLU A 235 14.27 -14.43 17.16
C GLU A 235 13.96 -13.59 18.41
N GLU A 236 13.18 -12.52 18.26
CA GLU A 236 12.67 -11.69 19.36
C GLU A 236 11.57 -12.40 20.17
N GLY A 237 11.07 -13.54 19.69
CA GLY A 237 10.13 -14.38 20.42
C GLY A 237 8.70 -13.82 20.45
N GLU A 238 8.29 -13.06 19.43
CA GLU A 238 6.94 -12.49 19.36
C GLU A 238 5.87 -13.61 19.39
N PRO A 239 5.02 -13.69 20.44
CA PRO A 239 4.14 -14.85 20.64
C PRO A 239 3.14 -15.08 19.51
N TRP A 240 2.68 -14.01 18.87
CA TRP A 240 1.75 -14.10 17.75
C TRP A 240 2.40 -14.76 16.52
N ALA A 241 3.69 -14.47 16.28
CA ALA A 241 4.45 -15.00 15.16
C ALA A 241 4.73 -16.49 15.37
N ILE A 242 5.14 -16.88 16.58
CA ILE A 242 5.36 -18.28 16.95
C ILE A 242 4.07 -19.09 16.75
N ARG A 243 2.93 -18.61 17.27
CA ARG A 243 1.64 -19.31 17.11
C ARG A 243 1.22 -19.47 15.64
N LEU A 244 1.44 -18.46 14.80
CA LEU A 244 1.14 -18.54 13.37
C LEU A 244 2.04 -19.54 12.65
N LEU A 245 3.32 -19.65 13.03
CA LEU A 245 4.26 -20.60 12.43
C LEU A 245 4.03 -22.04 12.92
N GLU A 246 3.57 -22.24 14.15
CA GLU A 246 3.26 -23.57 14.69
C GLU A 246 2.03 -24.22 14.01
N ASN A 247 1.06 -23.41 13.60
CA ASN A 247 -0.14 -23.88 12.91
C ASN A 247 -0.55 -22.91 11.79
N PRO A 248 0.23 -22.86 10.68
CA PRO A 248 -0.01 -21.92 9.61
C PRO A 248 -1.30 -22.26 8.86
N PRO A 249 -2.13 -21.27 8.52
CA PRO A 249 -3.18 -21.45 7.53
C PRO A 249 -2.58 -22.02 6.24
N LEU A 250 -3.35 -22.88 5.57
CA LEU A 250 -2.96 -23.46 4.29
C LEU A 250 -3.77 -22.84 3.17
N ASP A 251 -3.17 -22.70 2.00
CA ASP A 251 -3.88 -22.31 0.80
C ASP A 251 -4.70 -23.47 0.21
N SER A 252 -5.40 -23.21 -0.90
CA SER A 252 -6.22 -24.22 -1.60
C SER A 252 -5.46 -25.44 -2.11
N GLN A 253 -4.13 -25.38 -2.18
CA GLN A 253 -3.24 -26.47 -2.58
C GLN A 253 -2.54 -27.14 -1.39
N GLY A 254 -2.89 -26.76 -0.16
CA GLY A 254 -2.30 -27.30 1.06
C GLY A 254 -0.91 -26.72 1.40
N ARG A 255 -0.50 -25.62 0.76
CA ARG A 255 0.78 -24.96 1.05
C ARG A 255 0.64 -24.02 2.25
N PRO A 256 1.61 -23.98 3.18
CA PRO A 256 1.57 -23.05 4.30
C PRO A 256 1.64 -21.61 3.81
N LEU A 257 0.74 -20.76 4.32
CA LEU A 257 0.70 -19.33 4.02
C LEU A 257 1.61 -18.52 4.93
N VAL A 258 2.20 -19.10 5.97
CA VAL A 258 3.11 -18.38 6.87
C VAL A 258 4.46 -19.07 6.90
N GLN A 259 5.53 -18.31 6.67
CA GLN A 259 6.91 -18.81 6.77
C GLN A 259 7.89 -17.70 7.13
N THR A 260 9.05 -18.09 7.64
CA THR A 260 10.13 -17.17 8.01
C THR A 260 11.08 -16.95 6.83
N VAL A 261 11.55 -15.71 6.66
CA VAL A 261 12.51 -15.32 5.61
C VAL A 261 13.61 -14.42 6.19
N SER A 262 14.78 -14.46 5.58
CA SER A 262 15.98 -13.71 6.04
C SER A 262 16.69 -12.92 4.95
N SER A 263 16.28 -13.09 3.70
CA SER A 263 16.89 -12.46 2.55
C SER A 263 15.85 -12.08 1.49
N ALA A 264 16.22 -11.20 0.57
CA ALA A 264 15.38 -10.96 -0.60
C ALA A 264 15.18 -12.25 -1.41
N ALA A 265 16.19 -13.10 -1.56
CA ALA A 265 16.07 -14.36 -2.30
C ALA A 265 15.06 -15.32 -1.66
N ASP A 266 15.02 -15.39 -0.32
CA ASP A 266 14.05 -16.19 0.42
C ASP A 266 12.62 -15.68 0.14
N VAL A 267 12.44 -14.35 0.12
CA VAL A 267 11.16 -13.73 -0.25
C VAL A 267 10.76 -14.10 -1.67
N GLU A 268 11.71 -14.16 -2.61
CA GLU A 268 11.39 -14.53 -3.99
C GLU A 268 10.98 -15.99 -4.13
N GLU A 269 11.77 -16.88 -3.54
CA GLU A 269 11.46 -18.31 -3.51
C GLU A 269 10.09 -18.56 -2.87
N ALA A 270 9.84 -17.91 -1.75
CA ALA A 270 8.59 -17.97 -1.00
C ALA A 270 7.37 -17.54 -1.80
N LEU A 271 7.47 -16.47 -2.61
CA LEU A 271 6.34 -15.95 -3.39
C LEU A 271 6.22 -16.58 -4.78
N SER A 272 7.25 -17.31 -5.23
CA SER A 272 7.26 -17.94 -6.55
C SER A 272 6.03 -18.79 -6.88
N PRO A 273 5.40 -19.53 -5.95
CA PRO A 273 4.22 -20.32 -6.25
C PRO A 273 2.94 -19.52 -6.50
N TRP A 274 2.95 -18.21 -6.20
CA TRP A 274 1.85 -17.26 -6.41
C TRP A 274 2.14 -16.24 -7.51
N SER A 275 3.40 -16.17 -7.96
CA SER A 275 3.79 -15.37 -9.12
C SER A 275 3.55 -16.14 -10.42
N THR A 276 3.07 -15.46 -11.46
CA THR A 276 3.03 -16.03 -12.82
C THR A 276 4.31 -15.75 -13.61
N VAL A 277 5.06 -14.70 -13.27
CA VAL A 277 6.34 -14.30 -13.91
C VAL A 277 7.19 -13.45 -12.95
N TRP A 278 8.50 -13.74 -12.81
CA TRP A 278 9.47 -12.89 -12.05
C TRP A 278 10.24 -11.89 -12.92
N TRP A 279 10.18 -12.04 -14.24
CA TRP A 279 10.94 -11.26 -15.22
C TRP A 279 10.06 -10.78 -16.38
N LEU A 280 9.90 -9.47 -16.54
CA LEU A 280 9.64 -8.84 -17.83
C LEU A 280 10.65 -7.71 -18.05
#